data_AF-A0A2G2LSL0-F1
#
_entry.id   AF-A0A2G2LSL0-F1
#
_cell.length_a   1.000
_cell.length_b   1.000
_cell.length_c   1.000
_cell.angle_alpha   90.00
_cell.angle_beta   90.00
_cell.angle_gamma   90.00
#
_symmetry.space_group_name_H-M   'P 1'
#
loop_
_entity.id
_entity.type
_entity.pdbx_description
1 polymer ?
#
loop_
_entity_poly.entity_id
_entity_poly.type
_entity_poly.pdbx_seq_one_letter_code
_entity_poly.pdbx_strand_id
1 'polypeptide(L)'
;MKHIKTATNGSDRSRYAILGILVLPLVLATCTSSNNGVDKRNPPTGGTPAEFGFQYAQAIAKNGNCDQALPILICLGEQGTGWELATHSSGVCALEAAKLWTGPLQVRAGFFSKTSKVSYNKPYYQSKAALNAKGMALLHLSAAAGWPDSQAVLVRTLSGPGHNAADLREAKLWITRYDQNPRRKIYGSNSINKDIRSKLTDIAPPAPSDQEWEKKTLPKITSQDPFCKSVIRTGFLRPQHAPLNNEAEPSEDGLPEPETVDRPGRRSHQ
;
A
#
# COMPACT_ATOMS: atom_id res chain seq x y z
N MET A 1 -2.31 -2.71 -60.88
CA MET A 1 -2.16 -1.51 -60.04
C MET A 1 -3.43 -0.68 -60.17
N LYS A 2 -4.28 -0.66 -59.14
CA LYS A 2 -5.53 0.12 -59.13
C LYS A 2 -5.41 1.19 -58.04
N HIS A 3 -5.44 2.45 -58.46
CA HIS A 3 -5.57 3.63 -57.61
C HIS A 3 -6.97 3.66 -56.98
N ILE A 4 -7.06 3.81 -55.67
CA ILE A 4 -8.33 4.10 -54.98
C ILE A 4 -8.19 5.48 -54.31
N LYS A 5 -9.13 6.36 -54.69
CA LYS A 5 -9.26 7.77 -54.31
C LYS A 5 -9.68 7.94 -52.85
N THR A 6 -9.10 8.97 -52.25
CA THR A 6 -9.50 9.66 -51.01
C THR A 6 -10.91 10.25 -51.08
N ALA A 7 -11.65 10.17 -49.96
CA ALA A 7 -12.85 10.96 -49.71
C ALA A 7 -12.71 11.71 -48.38
N THR A 8 -12.74 13.03 -48.48
CA THR A 8 -12.76 14.02 -47.39
C THR A 8 -14.22 14.44 -47.12
N ASN A 9 -14.73 14.17 -45.93
CA ASN A 9 -15.96 14.76 -45.36
C ASN A 9 -15.54 15.33 -43.99
N GLY A 10 -15.95 16.50 -43.52
CA GLY A 10 -16.90 17.50 -43.95
C GLY A 10 -16.98 18.45 -42.76
N SER A 11 -16.71 19.73 -43.00
CA SER A 11 -16.65 20.79 -42.00
C SER A 11 -18.07 21.18 -41.60
N ASP A 12 -18.48 20.94 -40.35
CA ASP A 12 -19.61 21.64 -39.74
C ASP A 12 -19.16 22.57 -38.62
N ARG A 13 -19.09 23.84 -39.00
CA ARG A 13 -18.93 25.00 -38.14
C ARG A 13 -20.28 25.30 -37.49
N SER A 14 -20.50 24.83 -36.26
CA SER A 14 -21.62 25.34 -35.46
C SER A 14 -21.16 26.53 -34.61
N ARG A 15 -21.53 27.71 -35.09
CA ARG A 15 -21.38 29.00 -34.43
C ARG A 15 -22.44 29.09 -33.32
N TYR A 16 -22.02 29.00 -32.06
CA TYR A 16 -22.81 29.52 -30.94
C TYR A 16 -21.97 30.57 -30.20
N ALA A 17 -22.23 31.81 -30.59
CA ALA A 17 -21.92 33.01 -29.82
C ALA A 17 -23.00 33.23 -28.76
N ILE A 18 -22.67 34.15 -27.82
CA ILE A 18 -23.51 34.79 -26.79
C ILE A 18 -23.31 34.17 -25.40
N LEU A 19 -22.36 34.70 -24.61
CA LEU A 19 -22.54 35.79 -23.64
C LEU A 19 -23.63 35.50 -22.59
N GLY A 20 -23.17 35.03 -21.43
CA GLY A 20 -23.92 35.00 -20.18
C GLY A 20 -22.95 35.18 -19.02
N ILE A 21 -22.60 36.43 -18.73
CA ILE A 21 -21.89 36.84 -17.51
C ILE A 21 -22.88 36.69 -16.36
N LEU A 22 -22.60 35.79 -15.40
CA LEU A 22 -23.18 35.86 -14.05
C LEU A 22 -22.27 35.13 -13.05
N VAL A 23 -21.43 35.94 -12.41
CA VAL A 23 -21.16 35.98 -10.96
C VAL A 23 -21.37 34.65 -10.21
N LEU A 24 -20.28 33.96 -9.90
CA LEU A 24 -20.14 33.31 -8.59
C LEU A 24 -18.67 33.34 -8.11
N PRO A 25 -18.25 34.44 -7.45
CA PRO A 25 -16.97 34.50 -6.75
C PRO A 25 -17.18 33.90 -5.36
N LEU A 26 -16.79 32.64 -5.15
CA LEU A 26 -16.51 31.98 -3.85
C LEU A 26 -16.63 30.47 -4.08
N VAL A 27 -15.60 29.84 -4.63
CA VAL A 27 -15.39 28.41 -4.38
C VAL A 27 -14.00 28.28 -3.78
N LEU A 28 -13.99 28.56 -2.48
CA LEU A 28 -13.26 27.78 -1.49
C LEU A 28 -11.92 27.26 -2.01
N ALA A 29 -10.91 28.13 -1.94
CA ALA A 29 -9.57 27.72 -1.60
C ALA A 29 -9.58 27.12 -0.18
N THR A 30 -10.31 26.03 0.03
CA THR A 30 -9.95 25.04 1.04
C THR A 30 -8.74 24.32 0.47
N CYS A 31 -7.62 25.03 0.41
CA CYS A 31 -6.32 24.42 0.51
C CYS A 31 -6.35 23.70 1.85
N THR A 32 -6.78 22.44 1.82
CA THR A 32 -6.67 21.54 2.95
C THR A 32 -5.16 21.36 3.10
N SER A 33 -4.53 22.30 3.82
CA SER A 33 -3.23 22.07 4.44
C SER A 33 -3.51 21.03 5.51
N SER A 34 -3.68 19.80 5.04
CA SER A 34 -3.84 18.63 5.88
C SER A 34 -2.44 18.45 6.45
N ASN A 35 -2.23 18.98 7.66
CA ASN A 35 -1.06 18.74 8.51
C ASN A 35 -1.04 17.25 8.91
N ASN A 36 -1.00 16.36 7.91
CA ASN A 36 -0.82 14.92 8.04
C ASN A 36 0.67 14.56 8.14
N GLY A 37 1.54 15.57 8.24
CA GLY A 37 2.91 15.34 8.63
C GLY A 37 2.90 14.81 10.05
N VAL A 38 3.45 13.61 10.26
CA VAL A 38 3.83 13.11 11.58
C VAL A 38 4.54 14.26 12.29
N ASP A 39 3.95 14.77 13.38
CA ASP A 39 4.57 15.87 14.12
C ASP A 39 5.91 15.37 14.63
N LYS A 40 7.00 15.95 14.11
CA LYS A 40 8.36 15.60 14.52
C LYS A 40 8.57 15.84 16.01
N ARG A 41 7.79 16.77 16.60
CA ARG A 41 7.85 17.12 18.02
C ARG A 41 6.98 16.21 18.88
N ASN A 42 6.06 15.47 18.27
CA ASN A 42 5.17 14.57 18.97
C ASN A 42 5.02 13.25 18.19
N PRO A 43 6.11 12.46 18.08
CA PRO A 43 6.01 11.15 17.45
C PRO A 43 4.98 10.31 18.22
N PRO A 44 4.20 9.46 17.54
CA PRO A 44 3.29 8.52 18.21
C PRO A 44 4.05 7.77 19.32
N THR A 45 3.47 7.80 20.51
CA THR A 45 4.10 7.32 21.74
C THR A 45 4.12 5.80 21.74
N GLY A 46 5.30 5.20 21.92
CA GLY A 46 5.50 3.75 21.88
C GLY A 46 5.85 3.25 20.48
N GLY A 47 7.01 2.60 20.36
CA GLY A 47 7.41 1.90 19.14
C GLY A 47 8.92 1.87 18.92
N THR A 48 9.38 0.85 18.21
CA THR A 48 10.75 0.73 17.71
C THR A 48 11.03 1.77 16.62
N PRO A 49 12.29 2.14 16.36
CA PRO A 49 12.64 3.00 15.22
C PRO A 49 12.06 2.55 13.88
N ALA A 50 11.95 1.23 13.68
CA ALA A 50 11.38 0.64 12.48
C ALA A 50 9.87 0.94 12.35
N GLU A 51 9.10 0.85 13.45
CA GLU A 51 7.67 1.18 13.47
C GLU A 51 7.42 2.67 13.21
N PHE A 52 8.27 3.53 13.78
CA PHE A 52 8.22 4.96 13.46
C PHE A 52 8.51 5.22 11.97
N GLY A 53 9.56 4.57 11.44
CA GLY A 53 9.88 4.64 10.01
C GLY A 53 8.73 4.19 9.11
N PHE A 54 8.03 3.13 9.52
CA PHE A 54 6.85 2.62 8.82
C PHE A 54 5.70 3.62 8.81
N GLN A 55 5.30 4.13 9.98
CA GLN A 55 4.20 5.09 10.10
C GLN A 55 4.49 6.38 9.33
N TYR A 56 5.75 6.83 9.39
CA TYR A 56 6.21 7.97 8.60
C TYR A 56 6.08 7.71 7.10
N ALA A 57 6.53 6.54 6.62
CA ALA A 57 6.39 6.18 5.21
C ALA A 57 4.93 6.05 4.77
N GLN A 58 4.04 5.54 5.63
CA GLN A 58 2.59 5.50 5.38
C GLN A 58 2.00 6.91 5.24
N ALA A 59 2.40 7.86 6.11
CA ALA A 59 1.95 9.24 6.01
C ALA A 59 2.39 9.89 4.69
N ILE A 60 3.63 9.64 4.26
CA ILE A 60 4.13 10.10 2.95
C ILE A 60 3.28 9.49 1.81
N ALA A 61 3.07 8.16 1.84
CA ALA A 61 2.32 7.44 0.82
C ALA A 61 0.87 7.93 0.72
N LYS A 62 0.20 8.16 1.86
CA LYS A 62 -1.18 8.69 1.93
C LYS A 62 -1.30 10.08 1.29
N ASN A 63 -0.23 10.87 1.30
CA ASN A 63 -0.17 12.17 0.64
C ASN A 63 0.17 12.07 -0.87
N GLY A 64 0.17 10.86 -1.45
CA GLY A 64 0.46 10.62 -2.87
C GLY A 64 1.96 10.58 -3.21
N ASN A 65 2.85 10.77 -2.24
CA ASN A 65 4.30 10.81 -2.45
C ASN A 65 4.92 9.41 -2.40
N CYS A 66 4.37 8.48 -3.19
CA CYS A 66 4.77 7.07 -3.19
C CYS A 66 6.24 6.87 -3.55
N ASP A 67 6.81 7.72 -4.40
CA ASP A 67 8.23 7.73 -4.76
C ASP A 67 9.15 7.90 -3.54
N GLN A 68 8.76 8.77 -2.61
CA GLN A 68 9.52 9.05 -1.38
C GLN A 68 9.30 8.00 -0.29
N ALA A 69 8.09 7.44 -0.20
CA ALA A 69 7.75 6.41 0.79
C ALA A 69 8.40 5.06 0.46
N LEU A 70 8.50 4.74 -0.83
CA LEU A 70 8.85 3.40 -1.31
C LEU A 70 10.20 2.86 -0.80
N PRO A 71 11.31 3.63 -0.77
CA PRO A 71 12.57 3.14 -0.21
C PRO A 71 12.44 2.65 1.24
N ILE A 72 11.68 3.38 2.08
CA ILE A 72 11.48 3.05 3.50
C ILE A 72 10.63 1.78 3.60
N LEU A 73 9.52 1.72 2.87
CA LEU A 73 8.60 0.58 2.89
C LEU A 73 9.28 -0.71 2.39
N ILE A 74 10.13 -0.62 1.36
CA ILE A 74 10.91 -1.76 0.85
C ILE A 74 11.87 -2.27 1.93
N CYS A 75 12.66 -1.37 2.54
CA CYS A 75 13.61 -1.73 3.60
C CYS A 75 12.93 -2.47 4.76
N LEU A 76 11.77 -1.98 5.20
CA LEU A 76 11.01 -2.57 6.28
C LEU A 76 10.34 -3.88 5.88
N GLY A 77 9.72 -3.94 4.68
CA GLY A 77 9.09 -5.14 4.15
C GLY A 77 10.07 -6.31 3.93
N GLU A 78 11.37 -6.03 3.82
CA GLU A 78 12.42 -7.04 3.66
C GLU A 78 12.99 -7.55 4.99
N GLN A 79 12.56 -7.00 6.13
CA GLN A 79 12.91 -7.55 7.45
C GLN A 79 12.25 -8.91 7.73
N GLY A 80 11.24 -9.30 6.94
CA GLY A 80 10.61 -10.62 6.99
C GLY A 80 9.27 -10.62 7.70
N THR A 81 8.99 -11.68 8.47
CA THR A 81 7.71 -11.89 9.15
C THR A 81 7.36 -10.74 10.09
N GLY A 82 6.10 -10.33 10.10
CA GLY A 82 5.61 -9.19 10.87
C GLY A 82 5.64 -7.85 10.11
N TRP A 83 6.24 -7.82 8.91
CA TRP A 83 6.31 -6.65 8.04
C TRP A 83 5.47 -6.79 6.76
N GLU A 84 4.50 -7.71 6.74
CA GLU A 84 3.68 -8.02 5.56
C GLU A 84 2.90 -6.80 5.05
N LEU A 85 2.51 -5.90 5.97
CA LEU A 85 1.86 -4.64 5.63
C LEU A 85 2.84 -3.64 5.00
N ALA A 86 4.11 -3.59 5.44
CA ALA A 86 5.13 -2.79 4.77
C ALA A 86 5.40 -3.34 3.35
N THR A 87 5.46 -4.67 3.20
CA THR A 87 5.55 -5.32 1.89
C THR A 87 4.33 -4.97 1.02
N HIS A 88 3.11 -5.05 1.55
CA HIS A 88 1.89 -4.63 0.84
C HIS A 88 1.98 -3.19 0.35
N SER A 89 2.25 -2.25 1.27
CA SER A 89 2.29 -0.83 0.96
C SER A 89 3.43 -0.49 0.00
N SER A 90 4.58 -1.15 0.11
CA SER A 90 5.66 -1.01 -0.89
C SER A 90 5.21 -1.46 -2.29
N GLY A 91 4.44 -2.55 -2.39
CA GLY A 91 3.88 -3.03 -3.64
C GLY A 91 2.91 -2.02 -4.27
N VAL A 92 1.96 -1.50 -3.48
CA VAL A 92 1.02 -0.47 -3.91
C VAL A 92 1.74 0.81 -4.33
N CYS A 93 2.66 1.33 -3.51
CA CYS A 93 3.44 2.54 -3.81
C CYS A 93 4.27 2.38 -5.09
N ALA A 94 4.86 1.21 -5.34
CA ALA A 94 5.63 0.96 -6.56
C ALA A 94 4.74 0.99 -7.82
N LEU A 95 3.52 0.44 -7.76
CA LEU A 95 2.57 0.52 -8.87
C LEU A 95 2.11 1.97 -9.12
N GLU A 96 1.83 2.74 -8.07
CA GLU A 96 1.47 4.16 -8.20
C GLU A 96 2.62 5.00 -8.74
N ALA A 97 3.84 4.80 -8.23
CA ALA A 97 5.04 5.46 -8.74
C ALA A 97 5.28 5.13 -10.22
N ALA A 98 5.00 3.89 -10.65
CA ALA A 98 5.09 3.51 -12.06
C ALA A 98 4.07 4.25 -12.95
N LYS A 99 2.86 4.56 -12.45
CA LYS A 99 1.87 5.36 -13.19
C LYS A 99 2.34 6.80 -13.39
N LEU A 100 2.94 7.38 -12.35
CA LEU A 100 3.43 8.77 -12.33
C LEU A 100 4.86 8.92 -12.89
N TRP A 101 5.43 7.84 -13.44
CA TRP A 101 6.80 7.83 -13.93
C TRP A 101 6.98 8.75 -15.14
N THR A 102 7.77 9.81 -14.97
CA THR A 102 8.16 10.75 -16.04
C THR A 102 9.64 10.66 -16.42
N GLY A 103 10.42 9.81 -15.75
CA GLY A 103 11.86 9.63 -15.94
C GLY A 103 12.52 8.98 -14.73
N PRO A 104 13.85 8.73 -14.78
CA PRO A 104 14.59 8.21 -13.62
C PRO A 104 14.27 9.02 -12.37
N LEU A 105 13.91 8.33 -11.28
CA LEU A 105 13.67 8.98 -10.00
C LEU A 105 14.97 9.60 -9.52
N GLN A 106 15.17 10.87 -9.86
CA GLN A 106 16.31 11.63 -9.39
C GLN A 106 16.05 12.07 -7.95
N VAL A 107 17.14 12.18 -7.20
CA VAL A 107 17.18 12.49 -5.77
C VAL A 107 16.35 13.75 -5.46
N ARG A 108 15.07 13.61 -5.13
CA ARG A 108 14.36 14.66 -4.39
C ARG A 108 15.01 14.68 -3.00
N ALA A 109 15.53 15.84 -2.62
CA ALA A 109 16.40 16.01 -1.45
C ALA A 109 15.90 15.20 -0.25
N GLY A 110 16.74 14.27 0.22
CA GLY A 110 16.40 13.36 1.31
C GLY A 110 16.03 14.12 2.59
N PHE A 111 14.92 13.74 3.20
CA PHE A 111 14.37 14.38 4.39
C PHE A 111 15.17 14.07 5.68
N PHE A 112 15.94 12.98 5.69
CA PHE A 112 16.74 12.52 6.84
C PHE A 112 18.18 13.06 6.79
N SER A 113 18.34 14.35 7.11
CA SER A 113 19.63 15.03 7.35
C SER A 113 20.65 15.02 6.19
N LYS A 114 21.66 15.89 6.30
CA LYS A 114 22.67 16.16 5.27
C LYS A 114 23.57 14.97 4.88
N THR A 115 23.44 13.79 5.48
CA THR A 115 24.48 12.74 5.43
C THR A 115 24.08 11.40 4.83
N SER A 116 22.80 11.11 4.56
CA SER A 116 22.39 9.83 3.96
C SER A 116 21.52 10.04 2.72
N LYS A 117 22.14 10.18 1.55
CA LYS A 117 21.40 10.20 0.27
C LYS A 117 20.73 8.84 0.08
N VAL A 118 19.40 8.85 -0.06
CA VAL A 118 18.65 7.66 -0.51
C VAL A 118 19.24 7.24 -1.86
N SER A 119 19.73 6.00 -1.96
CA SER A 119 20.25 5.49 -3.22
C SER A 119 19.09 5.09 -4.12
N TYR A 120 18.70 6.00 -5.02
CA TYR A 120 17.78 5.70 -6.11
C TYR A 120 18.47 4.97 -7.27
N ASN A 121 19.73 4.57 -7.12
CA ASN A 121 20.48 3.80 -8.12
C ASN A 121 20.17 2.28 -8.07
N LYS A 122 18.98 1.90 -7.61
CA LYS A 122 18.56 0.50 -7.66
C LYS A 122 17.98 0.20 -9.06
N PRO A 123 18.15 -1.02 -9.61
CA PRO A 123 17.65 -1.36 -10.94
C PRO A 123 16.14 -1.10 -11.13
N TYR A 124 15.34 -1.30 -10.07
CA TYR A 124 13.90 -1.09 -10.13
C TYR A 124 13.47 0.38 -10.12
N TYR A 125 14.38 1.33 -9.85
CA TYR A 125 14.16 2.77 -9.99
C TYR A 125 14.68 3.32 -11.33
N GLN A 126 14.95 2.47 -12.33
CA GLN A 126 15.48 2.93 -13.62
C GLN A 126 14.43 2.99 -14.73
N SER A 127 13.29 2.33 -14.56
CA SER A 127 12.22 2.36 -15.56
C SER A 127 10.84 2.12 -14.95
N LYS A 128 9.81 2.62 -15.65
CA LYS A 128 8.40 2.33 -15.35
C LYS A 128 8.12 0.83 -15.29
N ALA A 129 8.67 0.06 -16.24
CA ALA A 129 8.49 -1.38 -16.29
C ALA A 129 9.11 -2.08 -15.07
N ALA A 130 10.30 -1.64 -14.64
CA ALA A 130 10.98 -2.22 -13.48
C ALA A 130 10.27 -1.89 -12.15
N LEU A 131 9.72 -0.68 -12.01
CA LEU A 131 8.86 -0.33 -10.88
C LEU A 131 7.59 -1.17 -10.85
N ASN A 132 6.93 -1.33 -12.00
CA ASN A 132 5.72 -2.14 -12.11
C ASN A 132 6.01 -3.60 -11.72
N ALA A 133 7.08 -4.19 -12.27
CA ALA A 133 7.50 -5.56 -11.96
C ALA A 133 7.83 -5.75 -10.47
N LYS A 134 8.58 -4.80 -9.85
CA LYS A 134 8.87 -4.85 -8.41
C LYS A 134 7.61 -4.71 -7.58
N GLY A 135 6.70 -3.81 -7.95
CA GLY A 135 5.41 -3.62 -7.27
C GLY A 135 4.54 -4.86 -7.30
N MET A 136 4.39 -5.49 -8.48
CA MET A 136 3.70 -6.77 -8.60
C MET A 136 4.37 -7.83 -7.73
N ALA A 137 5.69 -7.99 -7.79
CA ALA A 137 6.38 -9.03 -7.02
C ALA A 137 6.22 -8.84 -5.48
N LEU A 138 6.23 -7.61 -4.98
CA LEU A 138 5.96 -7.30 -3.58
C LEU A 138 4.52 -7.63 -3.17
N LEU A 139 3.55 -7.34 -4.05
CA LEU A 139 2.15 -7.73 -3.81
C LEU A 139 1.98 -9.24 -3.76
N HIS A 140 2.61 -10.00 -4.66
CA HIS A 140 2.60 -11.47 -4.60
C HIS A 140 3.18 -11.98 -3.29
N LEU A 141 4.31 -11.44 -2.85
CA LEU A 141 4.94 -11.83 -1.58
C LEU A 141 3.99 -11.59 -0.39
N SER A 142 3.42 -10.39 -0.29
CA SER A 142 2.51 -10.04 0.81
C SER A 142 1.19 -10.83 0.74
N ALA A 143 0.67 -11.08 -0.46
CA ALA A 143 -0.54 -11.89 -0.68
C ALA A 143 -0.32 -13.37 -0.32
N ALA A 144 0.86 -13.92 -0.64
CA ALA A 144 1.29 -15.26 -0.24
C ALA A 144 1.47 -15.37 1.28
N ALA A 145 1.95 -14.30 1.93
CA ALA A 145 2.00 -14.19 3.39
C ALA A 145 0.61 -14.01 4.06
N GLY A 146 -0.47 -14.09 3.27
CA GLY A 146 -1.84 -14.05 3.76
C GLY A 146 -2.36 -12.64 4.05
N TRP A 147 -1.76 -11.58 3.49
CA TRP A 147 -2.33 -10.23 3.61
C TRP A 147 -3.54 -10.05 2.66
N PRO A 148 -4.77 -9.89 3.19
CA PRO A 148 -5.98 -9.91 2.35
C PRO A 148 -6.02 -8.75 1.35
N ASP A 149 -5.56 -7.55 1.70
CA ASP A 149 -5.59 -6.43 0.76
C ASP A 149 -4.61 -6.62 -0.40
N SER A 150 -3.49 -7.32 -0.20
CA SER A 150 -2.57 -7.66 -1.29
C SER A 150 -3.24 -8.62 -2.27
N GLN A 151 -3.96 -9.62 -1.77
CA GLN A 151 -4.74 -10.54 -2.60
C GLN A 151 -5.81 -9.78 -3.40
N ALA A 152 -6.54 -8.86 -2.76
CA ALA A 152 -7.54 -8.03 -3.45
C ALA A 152 -6.93 -7.09 -4.50
N VAL A 153 -5.77 -6.49 -4.23
CA VAL A 153 -5.06 -5.66 -5.21
C VAL A 153 -4.63 -6.50 -6.41
N LEU A 154 -4.06 -7.70 -6.19
CA LEU A 154 -3.69 -8.61 -7.29
C LEU A 154 -4.89 -8.98 -8.15
N VAL A 155 -6.02 -9.34 -7.52
CA VAL A 155 -7.28 -9.64 -8.25
C VAL A 155 -7.67 -8.46 -9.15
N ARG A 156 -7.64 -7.23 -8.65
CA ARG A 156 -8.00 -6.04 -9.44
C ARG A 156 -7.02 -5.77 -10.57
N THR A 157 -5.72 -5.85 -10.28
CA THR A 157 -4.69 -5.60 -11.29
C THR A 157 -4.77 -6.63 -12.41
N LEU A 158 -4.77 -7.92 -12.08
CA LEU A 158 -4.73 -9.03 -13.05
C LEU A 158 -6.05 -9.24 -13.81
N SER A 159 -7.16 -8.66 -13.32
CA SER A 159 -8.45 -8.68 -14.03
C SER A 159 -8.74 -7.39 -14.80
N GLY A 160 -7.79 -6.45 -14.87
CA GLY A 160 -7.93 -5.22 -15.63
C GLY A 160 -8.10 -5.43 -17.14
N PRO A 161 -8.40 -4.37 -17.90
CA PRO A 161 -8.43 -4.43 -19.36
C PRO A 161 -7.06 -4.82 -19.94
N GLY A 162 -7.05 -5.60 -21.03
CA GLY A 162 -5.82 -5.98 -21.74
C GLY A 162 -5.03 -7.15 -21.16
N HIS A 163 -5.47 -7.70 -20.02
CA HIS A 163 -4.88 -8.91 -19.44
C HIS A 163 -5.27 -10.19 -20.19
N ASN A 164 -4.35 -11.15 -20.23
CA ASN A 164 -4.53 -12.40 -20.98
C ASN A 164 -5.21 -13.49 -20.13
N ALA A 165 -5.48 -14.66 -20.72
CA ALA A 165 -6.13 -15.77 -20.01
C ALA A 165 -5.30 -16.31 -18.82
N ALA A 166 -3.97 -16.23 -18.86
CA ALA A 166 -3.14 -16.65 -17.73
C ALA A 166 -3.30 -15.69 -16.53
N ASP A 167 -3.30 -14.39 -16.77
CA ASP A 167 -3.52 -13.37 -15.73
C ASP A 167 -4.91 -13.54 -15.08
N LEU A 168 -5.96 -13.81 -15.87
CA LEU A 168 -7.31 -14.04 -15.35
C LEU A 168 -7.39 -15.31 -14.49
N ARG A 169 -6.70 -16.38 -14.87
CA ARG A 169 -6.61 -17.59 -14.03
C ARG A 169 -5.88 -17.29 -12.73
N GLU A 170 -4.80 -16.53 -12.78
CA GLU A 170 -4.10 -16.11 -11.57
C GLU A 170 -5.00 -15.22 -10.68
N ALA A 171 -5.74 -14.27 -11.25
CA ALA A 171 -6.73 -13.49 -10.51
C ALA A 171 -7.78 -14.41 -9.84
N LYS A 172 -8.23 -15.47 -10.53
CA LYS A 172 -9.14 -16.48 -9.98
C LYS A 172 -8.54 -17.22 -8.78
N LEU A 173 -7.24 -17.54 -8.81
CA LEU A 173 -6.56 -18.14 -7.66
C LEU A 173 -6.58 -17.18 -6.46
N TRP A 174 -6.24 -15.91 -6.68
CA TRP A 174 -6.15 -14.92 -5.61
C TRP A 174 -7.51 -14.59 -4.99
N ILE A 175 -8.59 -14.54 -5.76
CA ILE A 175 -9.94 -14.34 -5.20
C ILE A 175 -10.38 -15.54 -4.33
N THR A 176 -10.08 -16.77 -4.73
CA THR A 176 -10.36 -17.96 -3.91
C THR A 176 -9.61 -17.91 -2.59
N ARG A 177 -8.31 -17.56 -2.63
CA ARG A 177 -7.50 -17.41 -1.40
C ARG A 177 -8.01 -16.28 -0.52
N TYR A 178 -8.38 -15.16 -1.12
CA TYR A 178 -8.95 -14.02 -0.41
C TYR A 178 -10.24 -14.36 0.33
N ASP A 179 -11.14 -15.12 -0.31
CA ASP A 179 -12.40 -15.53 0.30
C ASP A 179 -12.19 -16.54 1.44
N GLN A 180 -11.16 -17.37 1.36
CA GLN A 180 -10.77 -18.34 2.39
C GLN A 180 -9.90 -17.74 3.50
N ASN A 181 -9.37 -16.53 3.32
CA ASN A 181 -8.42 -15.93 4.24
C ASN A 181 -9.09 -15.52 5.57
N PRO A 182 -8.75 -16.13 6.73
CA PRO A 182 -9.37 -15.78 8.01
C PRO A 182 -9.04 -14.34 8.44
N ARG A 183 -7.87 -13.81 8.07
CA ARG A 183 -7.49 -12.42 8.37
C ARG A 183 -8.40 -11.41 7.69
N ARG A 184 -9.07 -11.78 6.59
CA ARG A 184 -10.08 -10.93 5.94
C ARG A 184 -11.22 -10.57 6.90
N LYS A 185 -11.63 -11.48 7.79
CA LYS A 185 -12.72 -11.21 8.74
C LYS A 185 -12.34 -10.17 9.81
N ILE A 186 -11.04 -10.06 10.09
CA ILE A 186 -10.51 -9.17 11.16
C ILE A 186 -10.07 -7.84 10.56
N TYR A 187 -9.30 -7.88 9.46
CA TYR A 187 -8.63 -6.71 8.88
C TYR A 187 -9.15 -6.34 7.48
N GLY A 188 -9.89 -7.22 6.83
CA GLY A 188 -10.30 -7.03 5.43
C GLY A 188 -11.66 -6.36 5.32
N SER A 189 -11.74 -5.33 4.47
CA SER A 189 -13.03 -4.91 3.91
C SER A 189 -13.43 -5.82 2.75
N ASN A 190 -14.65 -5.75 2.22
CA ASN A 190 -15.03 -6.46 0.99
C ASN A 190 -14.45 -5.73 -0.25
N SER A 191 -13.11 -5.75 -0.37
CA SER A 191 -12.33 -4.91 -1.30
C SER A 191 -12.46 -5.30 -2.79
N ILE A 192 -13.05 -6.46 -3.10
CA ILE A 192 -13.22 -6.98 -4.47
C ILE A 192 -14.66 -6.71 -4.95
N ASN A 193 -14.79 -5.86 -5.97
CA ASN A 193 -16.09 -5.49 -6.57
C ASN A 193 -16.80 -6.73 -7.16
N LYS A 194 -18.13 -6.78 -7.00
CA LYS A 194 -19.04 -7.80 -7.57
C LYS A 194 -18.80 -8.03 -9.07
N ASP A 195 -18.50 -7.00 -9.84
CA ASP A 195 -18.29 -7.12 -11.29
C ASP A 195 -17.04 -7.96 -11.61
N ILE A 196 -15.96 -7.78 -10.84
CA ILE A 196 -14.74 -8.58 -10.98
C ILE A 196 -15.02 -10.02 -10.57
N ARG A 197 -15.80 -10.23 -9.50
CA ARG A 197 -16.21 -11.58 -9.09
C ARG A 197 -16.99 -12.28 -10.19
N SER A 198 -17.97 -11.59 -10.78
CA SER A 198 -18.78 -12.06 -11.90
C SER A 198 -17.89 -12.44 -13.09
N LYS A 199 -16.98 -11.54 -13.50
CA LYS A 199 -16.02 -11.76 -14.59
C LYS A 199 -15.15 -13.00 -14.39
N LEU A 200 -14.81 -13.33 -13.15
CA LEU A 200 -13.96 -14.48 -12.82
C LEU A 200 -14.77 -15.76 -12.53
N THR A 201 -16.11 -15.75 -12.58
CA THR A 201 -16.94 -16.90 -12.19
C THR A 201 -16.59 -18.14 -13.03
N ASP A 202 -16.56 -17.99 -14.34
CA ASP A 202 -16.37 -19.08 -15.31
C ASP A 202 -14.89 -19.37 -15.64
N ILE A 203 -13.96 -18.67 -14.98
CA ILE A 203 -12.53 -18.92 -15.14
C ILE A 203 -12.12 -20.07 -14.22
N ALA A 204 -11.52 -21.11 -14.79
CA ALA A 204 -10.92 -22.19 -14.02
C ALA A 204 -9.65 -21.70 -13.28
N PRO A 205 -9.45 -22.05 -11.99
CA PRO A 205 -8.19 -21.74 -11.33
C PRO A 205 -7.02 -22.48 -12.00
N PRO A 206 -5.79 -21.93 -11.93
CA PRO A 206 -4.60 -22.61 -12.44
C PRO A 206 -4.36 -23.91 -11.66
N ALA A 207 -3.73 -24.89 -12.30
CA ALA A 207 -3.36 -26.12 -11.60
C ALA A 207 -2.38 -25.80 -10.46
N PRO A 208 -2.37 -26.57 -9.35
CA PRO A 208 -1.41 -26.35 -8.27
C PRO A 208 0.06 -26.35 -8.72
N SER A 209 0.39 -27.10 -9.77
CA SER A 209 1.72 -27.13 -10.40
C SER A 209 2.16 -25.81 -11.01
N ASP A 210 1.22 -24.96 -11.41
CA ASP A 210 1.45 -23.73 -12.19
C ASP A 210 1.76 -22.52 -11.29
N GLN A 211 1.86 -22.73 -9.97
CA GLN A 211 2.12 -21.69 -8.97
C GLN A 211 3.63 -21.33 -8.91
N GLU A 212 4.28 -21.12 -10.06
CA GLU A 212 5.69 -20.72 -10.12
C GLU A 212 5.98 -19.44 -9.33
N TRP A 213 5.01 -18.54 -9.22
CA TRP A 213 5.14 -17.29 -8.46
C TRP A 213 5.25 -17.52 -6.94
N GLU A 214 4.77 -18.65 -6.40
CA GLU A 214 4.98 -19.00 -4.98
C GLU A 214 6.43 -19.36 -4.67
N LYS A 215 7.14 -19.88 -5.68
CA LYS A 215 8.54 -20.27 -5.56
C LYS A 215 9.49 -19.10 -5.74
N LYS A 216 9.01 -17.95 -6.23
CA LYS A 216 9.82 -16.74 -6.40
C LYS A 216 10.03 -16.07 -5.04
N THR A 217 11.00 -16.55 -4.29
CA THR A 217 11.56 -15.77 -3.18
C THR A 217 12.11 -14.48 -3.75
N LEU A 218 11.56 -13.33 -3.32
CA LEU A 218 12.19 -12.05 -3.60
C LEU A 218 13.63 -12.10 -3.08
N PRO A 219 14.63 -11.65 -3.86
CA PRO A 219 15.98 -11.54 -3.34
C PRO A 219 15.93 -10.65 -2.10
N LYS A 220 16.39 -11.18 -0.97
CA LYS A 220 16.51 -10.40 0.26
C LYS A 220 17.43 -9.22 -0.03
N ILE A 221 16.96 -7.99 0.10
CA ILE A 221 17.90 -6.87 0.18
C ILE A 221 18.69 -7.11 1.46
N THR A 222 20.00 -7.13 1.29
CA THR A 222 20.88 -7.38 2.41
C THR A 222 20.66 -6.28 3.44
N SER A 223 20.59 -6.64 4.71
CA SER A 223 20.58 -5.71 5.86
C SER A 223 21.79 -4.78 5.90
N GLN A 224 22.70 -4.89 4.92
CA GLN A 224 23.87 -4.06 4.74
C GLN A 224 23.59 -2.74 4.00
N ASP A 225 22.44 -2.57 3.35
CA ASP A 225 22.11 -1.31 2.67
C ASP A 225 22.20 -0.13 3.66
N PRO A 226 23.07 0.88 3.40
CA PRO A 226 23.30 1.98 4.35
C PRO A 226 22.04 2.79 4.66
N PHE A 227 21.14 2.96 3.68
CA PHE A 227 19.88 3.64 3.90
C PHE A 227 18.95 2.79 4.77
N CYS A 228 18.87 1.48 4.51
CA CYS A 228 18.04 0.62 5.35
C CYS A 228 18.57 0.54 6.79
N LYS A 229 19.90 0.51 6.96
CA LYS A 229 20.53 0.65 8.27
C LYS A 229 20.17 1.96 8.94
N SER A 230 20.10 3.09 8.23
CA SER A 230 19.73 4.36 8.86
C SER A 230 18.27 4.36 9.30
N VAL A 231 17.34 3.80 8.51
CA VAL A 231 15.92 3.65 8.89
C VAL A 231 15.77 2.78 10.15
N ILE A 232 16.47 1.65 10.22
CA ILE A 232 16.35 0.70 11.34
C ILE A 232 17.13 1.16 12.58
N ARG A 233 18.31 1.78 12.39
CA ARG A 233 19.22 2.17 13.47
C ARG A 233 19.16 3.64 13.85
N THR A 234 18.22 4.44 13.33
CA THR A 234 17.88 5.73 13.95
C THR A 234 17.30 5.49 15.34
N GLY A 235 18.17 5.10 16.27
CA GLY A 235 17.92 5.23 17.69
C GLY A 235 17.72 6.71 17.93
N PHE A 236 16.55 7.07 18.41
CA PHE A 236 16.42 8.28 19.21
C PHE A 236 17.40 8.11 20.38
N LEU A 237 18.60 8.66 20.22
CA LEU A 237 19.53 8.83 21.32
C LEU A 237 18.81 9.72 22.33
N ARG A 238 18.39 9.06 23.43
CA ARG A 238 17.65 9.58 24.58
C ARG A 238 16.12 9.59 24.40
N PRO A 239 15.39 8.73 25.13
CA PRO A 239 13.99 9.04 25.41
C PRO A 239 13.95 10.42 26.06
N GLN A 240 13.24 11.38 25.45
CA GLN A 240 12.91 12.66 26.08
C GLN A 240 11.74 12.51 27.08
N HIS A 241 11.57 11.32 27.63
CA HIS A 241 10.75 11.19 28.81
C HIS A 241 11.58 11.77 29.95
N ALA A 242 11.07 12.87 30.54
CA ALA A 242 11.43 13.19 31.91
C ALA A 242 11.34 11.89 32.72
N PRO A 243 12.32 11.56 33.57
CA PRO A 243 12.18 10.41 34.45
C PRO A 243 10.81 10.54 35.11
N LEU A 244 9.97 9.53 34.95
CA LEU A 244 8.80 9.38 35.81
C LEU A 244 9.40 9.28 37.21
N ASN A 245 9.29 10.37 37.97
CA ASN A 245 9.57 10.34 39.39
C ASN A 245 8.58 9.32 39.96
N ASN A 246 9.07 8.12 40.20
CA ASN A 246 8.36 7.07 40.92
C ASN A 246 8.29 7.49 42.38
N GLU A 247 7.37 8.38 42.71
CA GLU A 247 6.87 8.62 44.07
C GLU A 247 5.34 8.72 43.99
N ALA A 248 4.71 7.59 43.73
CA ALA A 248 3.34 7.35 44.19
C ALA A 248 3.35 5.94 44.76
N GLU A 249 3.44 5.87 46.09
CA GLU A 249 3.27 4.63 46.83
C GLU A 249 1.95 3.97 46.46
N PRO A 250 1.90 2.64 46.29
CA PRO A 250 0.66 1.94 46.07
C PRO A 250 -0.17 1.96 47.36
N SER A 251 -1.31 2.66 47.34
CA SER A 251 -2.37 2.44 48.31
C SER A 251 -2.99 1.06 48.07
N GLU A 252 -2.85 0.16 49.05
CA GLU A 252 -3.48 -1.17 49.11
C GLU A 252 -5.01 -1.09 49.28
N ASP A 253 -5.73 -0.51 48.31
CA ASP A 253 -7.18 -0.65 48.28
C ASP A 253 -7.58 -1.83 47.40
N GLY A 254 -8.15 -2.84 48.06
CA GLY A 254 -8.52 -4.14 47.48
C GLY A 254 -9.41 -4.02 46.25
N LEU A 255 -8.99 -4.69 45.18
CA LEU A 255 -9.82 -4.91 43.99
C LEU A 255 -11.05 -5.75 44.37
N PRO A 256 -12.28 -5.32 44.02
CA PRO A 256 -13.47 -6.14 44.20
C PRO A 256 -13.39 -7.41 43.34
N GLU A 257 -13.86 -8.52 43.90
CA GLU A 257 -13.96 -9.80 43.18
C GLU A 257 -14.75 -9.64 41.88
N PRO A 258 -14.34 -10.31 40.79
CA PRO A 258 -15.04 -10.23 39.52
C PRO A 258 -16.44 -10.86 39.65
N GLU A 259 -17.47 -10.06 39.37
CA GLU A 259 -18.85 -10.54 39.21
C GLU A 259 -18.88 -11.67 38.17
N THR A 260 -19.37 -12.84 38.60
CA THR A 260 -19.66 -13.96 37.73
C THR A 260 -20.79 -13.57 36.77
N VAL A 261 -20.45 -13.37 35.49
CA VAL A 261 -21.43 -13.14 34.43
C VAL A 261 -22.25 -14.41 34.21
N ASP A 262 -23.51 -14.36 34.61
CA ASP A 262 -24.51 -15.42 34.38
C ASP A 262 -24.66 -15.70 32.88
N ARG A 263 -24.50 -16.97 32.50
CA ARG A 263 -24.69 -17.43 31.11
C ARG A 263 -26.19 -17.49 30.79
N PRO A 264 -26.68 -16.81 29.74
CA PRO A 264 -28.08 -16.93 29.34
C PRO A 264 -28.39 -18.35 28.82
N GLY A 265 -29.52 -18.86 29.30
CA GLY A 265 -29.97 -20.25 29.20
C GLY A 265 -30.08 -20.82 27.78
N ARG A 266 -29.64 -22.07 27.69
CA ARG A 266 -29.76 -22.96 26.52
C ARG A 266 -31.23 -23.37 26.36
N ARG A 267 -31.93 -22.86 25.34
CA ARG A 267 -33.25 -23.38 24.96
C ARG A 267 -33.11 -24.77 24.37
N SER A 268 -33.61 -25.77 25.07
CA SER A 268 -33.88 -27.11 24.56
C SER A 268 -35.20 -27.11 23.79
N HIS A 269 -35.14 -27.43 22.49
CA HIS A 269 -36.32 -27.78 21.71
C HIS A 269 -36.56 -29.29 21.84
N GLN A 270 -37.75 -29.64 22.35
CA GLN A 270 -38.46 -30.87 22.02
C GLN A 270 -39.26 -30.64 20.74
#